data_AF-A0A4Y2MMV6-F1
#
_entry.id   AF-A0A4Y2MMV6-F1
#
_cell.length_a   1.000
_cell.length_b   1.000
_cell.length_c   1.000
_cell.angle_alpha   90.00
_cell.angle_beta   90.00
_cell.angle_gamma   90.00
#
_symmetry.space_group_name_H-M   'P 1'
#
loop_
_entity.id
_entity.type
_entity.pdbx_description
1 polymer ?
#
loop_
_entity_poly.entity_id
_entity_poly.type
_entity_poly.pdbx_seq_one_letter_code
_entity_poly.pdbx_strand_id
1 'polypeptide(L)'
;MKDGFAVRFEQFKTNKSTLAFIVKTLNTNTNEINIEPFGIDAGSLQMQLLDLKTKDFWSGKFTELESKLEELEVQKSMHISQHK
;
A
#
# COMPACT_ATOMS: atom_id res chain seq x y z
N MET A 1 12.96 -19.97 10.30
CA MET A 1 12.62 -18.51 10.30
C MET A 1 12.73 -17.87 8.92
N LYS A 2 13.72 -18.23 8.07
CA LYS A 2 13.85 -17.65 6.72
C LYS A 2 12.71 -18.03 5.76
N ASP A 3 12.21 -19.26 5.82
CA ASP A 3 11.22 -19.75 4.85
C ASP A 3 9.83 -19.14 5.03
N GLY A 4 9.42 -18.84 6.28
CA GLY A 4 8.12 -18.26 6.57
C GLY A 4 7.98 -16.80 6.08
N PHE A 5 9.09 -16.05 6.05
CA PHE A 5 9.10 -14.68 5.54
C PHE A 5 9.00 -14.67 4.01
N ALA A 6 9.83 -15.46 3.33
CA ALA A 6 9.81 -15.56 1.87
C ALA A 6 8.43 -15.99 1.33
N VAL A 7 7.80 -16.99 1.95
CA VAL A 7 6.46 -17.45 1.57
C VAL A 7 5.40 -16.35 1.75
N ARG A 8 5.43 -15.62 2.86
CA ARG A 8 4.47 -14.53 3.11
C ARG A 8 4.71 -13.32 2.20
N PHE A 9 5.96 -13.06 1.83
CA PHE A 9 6.34 -11.98 0.92
C PHE A 9 5.88 -12.26 -0.52
N GLU A 10 6.02 -13.50 -1.00
CA GLU A 10 5.49 -13.90 -2.31
C GLU A 10 3.94 -13.85 -2.35
N GLN A 11 3.29 -14.26 -1.27
CA GLN A 11 1.84 -14.10 -1.12
C GLN A 11 1.42 -12.63 -1.13
N PHE A 12 2.17 -11.75 -0.47
CA PHE A 12 1.94 -10.31 -0.48
C PHE A 12 2.03 -9.72 -1.89
N LYS A 13 3.08 -10.04 -2.67
CA LYS A 13 3.23 -9.59 -4.07
C LYS A 13 2.06 -10.01 -4.96
N THR A 14 1.55 -11.23 -4.78
CA THR A 14 0.42 -11.78 -5.53
C THR A 14 -0.91 -11.12 -5.13
N ASN A 15 -1.10 -10.83 -3.85
CA ASN A 15 -2.29 -10.14 -3.36
C ASN A 15 -2.29 -8.65 -3.73
N LYS A 16 -1.11 -8.02 -3.84
CA LYS A 16 -0.93 -6.61 -4.26
C LYS A 16 -1.44 -6.35 -5.69
N SER A 17 -1.22 -7.26 -6.63
CA SER A 17 -1.73 -7.15 -8.01
C SER A 17 -3.25 -7.37 -8.10
N THR A 18 -3.83 -8.08 -7.14
CA THR A 18 -5.29 -8.29 -7.04
C THR A 18 -6.01 -7.04 -6.50
N LEU A 19 -5.30 -6.15 -5.79
CA LEU A 19 -5.79 -4.86 -5.30
C LEU A 19 -5.66 -3.74 -6.34
N ALA A 20 -5.57 -4.07 -7.64
CA ALA A 20 -5.59 -3.08 -8.71
C ALA A 20 -6.98 -2.46 -8.86
N PHE A 21 -7.28 -1.45 -8.04
CA PHE A 21 -8.44 -0.59 -8.24
C PHE A 21 -8.21 0.23 -9.51
N ILE A 22 -9.15 0.18 -10.45
CA ILE A 22 -9.17 1.12 -11.58
C ILE A 22 -9.57 2.49 -11.01
N VAL A 23 -8.57 3.23 -10.51
CA VAL A 23 -8.74 4.60 -10.06
C VAL A 23 -8.75 5.47 -11.31
N LYS A 24 -9.92 5.67 -11.90
CA LYS A 24 -10.10 6.80 -12.80
C LYS A 24 -10.09 8.05 -11.93
N THR A 25 -9.04 8.86 -12.05
CA THR A 25 -8.90 10.09 -11.29
C THR A 25 -10.03 11.05 -11.66
N LEU A 26 -10.97 11.22 -10.74
CA LEU A 26 -11.97 12.28 -10.81
C LEU A 26 -11.26 13.60 -10.48
N ASN A 27 -10.92 14.37 -11.51
CA ASN A 27 -10.35 15.71 -11.36
C ASN A 27 -11.46 16.74 -11.11
N THR A 28 -12.21 16.54 -10.02
CA THR A 28 -13.31 17.42 -9.60
C THR A 28 -13.17 17.71 -8.12
N ASN A 29 -13.54 18.91 -7.71
CA ASN A 29 -13.57 19.26 -6.30
C ASN A 29 -14.55 18.34 -5.57
N THR A 30 -14.16 17.78 -4.43
CA THR A 30 -15.02 16.91 -3.62
C THR A 30 -16.32 17.57 -3.20
N ASN A 31 -16.33 18.91 -3.11
CA ASN A 31 -17.49 19.72 -2.77
C ASN A 31 -18.49 19.89 -3.94
N GLU A 32 -18.06 19.58 -5.16
CA GLU A 32 -18.87 19.70 -6.39
C GLU A 32 -19.50 18.35 -6.79
N ILE A 33 -19.19 17.26 -6.07
CA ILE A 33 -19.77 15.94 -6.33
C ILE A 33 -21.20 15.91 -5.79
N ASN A 34 -22.19 15.89 -6.68
CA ASN A 34 -23.58 15.68 -6.27
C ASN A 34 -23.81 14.22 -5.88
N ILE A 35 -24.00 13.97 -4.58
CA ILE A 35 -24.19 12.65 -4.00
C ILE A 35 -25.65 12.35 -3.62
N GLU A 36 -26.53 13.35 -3.66
CA GLU A 36 -27.94 13.23 -3.31
C GLU A 36 -28.66 12.12 -4.10
N PRO A 37 -28.49 11.99 -5.44
CA PRO A 37 -29.19 10.96 -6.23
C PRO A 37 -28.83 9.53 -5.84
N PHE A 38 -27.72 9.33 -5.14
CA PHE A 38 -27.20 8.03 -4.75
C PHE A 38 -27.57 7.66 -3.31
N GLY A 39 -28.21 8.56 -2.55
CA GLY A 39 -28.54 8.33 -1.15
C GLY A 39 -27.32 8.10 -0.26
N ILE A 40 -26.15 8.61 -0.68
CA ILE A 40 -24.89 8.45 0.06
C ILE A 40 -24.79 9.55 1.11
N ASP A 41 -24.48 9.17 2.34
CA ASP A 41 -24.18 10.12 3.40
C ASP A 41 -22.87 10.87 3.13
N ALA A 42 -22.92 12.21 3.21
CA ALA A 42 -21.77 13.07 2.97
C ALA A 42 -20.62 12.82 3.95
N GLY A 43 -20.95 12.56 5.22
CA GLY A 43 -19.95 12.25 6.25
C GLY A 43 -19.22 10.94 5.96
N SER A 44 -19.96 9.89 5.59
CA SER A 44 -19.40 8.60 5.17
C SER A 44 -18.47 8.74 3.96
N LEU A 45 -18.85 9.52 2.95
CA LEU A 45 -18.00 9.75 1.78
C LEU A 45 -16.71 10.50 2.15
N GLN A 46 -16.81 11.54 2.99
CA GLN A 46 -15.63 12.28 3.46
C GLN A 46 -14.67 11.38 4.24
N MET A 47 -15.18 10.49 5.10
CA MET A 47 -14.35 9.53 5.83
C MET A 47 -13.64 8.56 4.88
N GLN A 48 -14.32 8.04 3.85
CA GLN A 48 -13.70 7.16 2.85
C GLN A 48 -12.65 7.88 2.00
N LEU A 49 -12.89 9.14 1.62
CA LEU A 49 -11.91 9.95 0.89
C LEU A 49 -10.68 10.26 1.75
N LEU A 50 -10.86 10.53 3.04
CA LEU A 50 -9.77 10.70 3.99
C LEU A 50 -8.97 9.40 4.15
N ASP A 51 -9.64 8.26 4.31
CA ASP A 51 -9.02 6.95 4.40
C ASP A 51 -8.17 6.65 3.15
N LEU A 52 -8.72 6.87 1.95
CA LEU A 52 -8.00 6.72 0.68
C LEU A 52 -6.75 7.61 0.60
N LYS A 53 -6.86 8.89 0.99
CA LYS A 53 -5.72 9.81 1.03
C LYS A 53 -4.65 9.33 2.02
N THR A 54 -5.05 8.78 3.17
CA THR A 54 -4.11 8.20 4.13
C THR A 54 -3.54 6.87 3.65
N LYS A 55 -4.28 6.07 2.86
CA LYS A 55 -3.80 4.83 2.25
C LYS A 55 -2.64 5.10 1.30
N ASP A 56 -2.69 6.17 0.51
CA ASP A 56 -1.56 6.59 -0.33
C ASP A 56 -0.35 7.03 0.50
N PHE A 57 -0.57 7.72 1.61
CA PHE A 57 0.50 8.05 2.56
C PHE A 57 1.12 6.80 3.20
N TRP A 58 0.29 5.83 3.61
CA TRP A 58 0.74 4.58 4.20
C TRP A 58 1.45 3.67 3.17
N SER A 59 1.01 3.64 1.92
CA SER A 59 1.62 2.83 0.87
C SER A 59 3.06 3.28 0.57
N GLY A 60 3.32 4.59 0.58
CA GLY A 60 4.68 5.14 0.47
C GLY A 60 5.56 4.72 1.65
N LYS A 61 5.06 4.82 2.88
CA LYS A 61 5.80 4.37 4.08
C LYS A 61 6.09 2.87 4.09
N PHE A 62 5.15 2.05 3.64
CA PHE A 62 5.36 0.61 3.52
C PHE A 62 6.38 0.28 2.43
N THR A 63 6.35 0.98 1.29
CA THR A 63 7.35 0.81 0.23
C THR A 63 8.76 1.15 0.73
N GLU A 64 8.90 2.25 1.47
CA GLU A 64 10.18 2.64 2.08
C GLU A 64 10.68 1.59 3.10
N LEU A 65 9.77 1.08 3.93
CA LEU A 65 10.09 0.03 4.89
C LEU A 65 10.52 -1.27 4.20
N GLU A 66 9.82 -1.66 3.13
CA GLU A 66 10.13 -2.83 2.30
C GLU A 66 11.55 -2.73 1.73
N SER A 67 11.91 -1.60 1.11
CA SER A 67 13.27 -1.39 0.60
C SER A 67 14.34 -1.45 1.69
N LYS A 68 14.09 -0.90 2.88
CA LYS A 68 15.04 -0.98 4.00
C LYS A 68 15.24 -2.42 4.49
N LEU A 69 14.20 -3.25 4.47
CA LEU A 69 14.30 -4.66 4.84
C LEU A 69 15.07 -5.47 3.80
N GLU A 70 14.87 -5.19 2.51
CA GLU A 70 15.63 -5.82 1.42
C GLU A 70 17.12 -5.48 1.51
N GLU A 71 17.45 -4.20 1.72
CA GLU A 71 18.84 -3.76 1.91
C GLU A 71 19.51 -4.46 3.10
N LEU A 72 18.79 -4.60 4.21
CA LEU A 72 19.30 -5.27 5.40
C LEU A 72 19.59 -6.76 5.16
N GLU A 73 18.74 -7.47 4.41
CA GLU A 73 18.99 -8.88 4.07
C GLU A 73 20.20 -9.02 3.11
N VAL A 74 20.40 -8.07 2.19
CA VAL A 74 21.58 -8.02 1.32
C VAL A 74 22.85 -7.81 2.14
N GLN A 75 22.87 -6.83 3.04
CA GLN A 75 24.01 -6.55 3.92
C GLN A 75 24.35 -7.76 4.80
N LYS A 76 23.34 -8.40 5.39
CA LYS A 76 23.51 -9.62 6.18
C LYS A 76 24.12 -10.76 5.35
N SER A 77 23.68 -10.93 4.11
CA SER A 77 24.20 -11.97 3.22
C SER A 77 25.67 -11.72 2.84
N MET A 78 26.06 -10.47 2.61
CA MET A 78 27.46 -10.09 2.36
C MET A 78 28.36 -10.39 3.57
N HIS A 79 27.93 -10.01 4.77
CA HIS A 79 28.69 -10.28 6.00
C HIS A 79 28.88 -11.78 6.26
N ILE A 80 27.87 -12.61 6.01
CA ILE A 80 27.98 -14.07 6.14
C ILE A 80 28.98 -14.64 5.12
N SER A 81 29.01 -14.10 3.89
CA SER A 81 29.95 -14.54 2.86
C SER A 81 31.40 -14.11 3.12
N GLN A 82 31.63 -13.01 3.84
CA GLN A 82 32.97 -12.50 4.16
C GLN A 82 33.63 -13.19 5.37
N HIS A 83 32.83 -13.79 6.26
CA HIS A 83 33.29 -14.49 7.46
C HIS A 83 33.26 -16.03 7.32
N LYS A 84 33.28 -16.53 6.07
CA LYS A 84 33.37 -17.95 5.72
C LYS A 84 34.74 -18.25 5.14
#